data_AF-A0A0J1H044-F1
#
_entry.id   AF-A0A0J1H044-F1
#
_cell.length_a   1.000
_cell.length_b   1.000
_cell.length_c   1.000
_cell.angle_alpha   90.00
_cell.angle_beta   90.00
_cell.angle_gamma   90.00
#
_symmetry.space_group_name_H-M   'P 1'
#
loop_
_entity.id
_entity.type
_entity.pdbx_description
1 polymer ?
#
loop_
_entity_poly.entity_id
_entity_poly.type
_entity_poly.pdbx_seq_one_letter_code
_entity_poly.pdbx_strand_id
1 'polypeptide(L)'
;MNLRSLLGTVCVLSAFSSLAHAQPIDNTTYKLKDIYGGFLLNKETAATFQLCKENDNDQCLFMTLNHSAFRDIASGIDIANIKNNNPNFTGSLYDQKGRFTLSKDSDSRLHFFILEQDSNHMKVMLSAQLAAPKTDDAKAVNYIKISSTTIDLTPKDLDKIKSLVGISLDGKLKKFRNLSDCELAGKMYYEIQPLIYAVGVTYKYNVTERAFNNWKQSQFTPSYTALRDTYDPINYNHSDRKISKHLYDNYLVTLYHLVKELESDVKSNYVMDRKYADKMELAETKYTSACGYIKGPSLTSLTEY
;
A
#
# COMPACT_ATOMS: atom_id res chain seq x y z
N MET A 1 -68.09 15.62 -34.67
CA MET A 1 -67.30 14.39 -34.89
C MET A 1 -65.84 14.78 -34.99
N ASN A 2 -65.02 14.19 -34.10
CA ASN A 2 -63.56 13.94 -34.16
C ASN A 2 -62.57 15.11 -34.33
N LEU A 3 -61.35 15.07 -33.82
CA LEU A 3 -60.69 14.45 -32.66
C LEU A 3 -59.23 14.94 -32.73
N ARG A 4 -58.68 15.41 -31.60
CA ARG A 4 -57.27 15.27 -31.14
C ARG A 4 -56.07 15.79 -31.96
N SER A 5 -55.18 16.42 -31.16
CA SER A 5 -53.72 16.21 -31.05
C SER A 5 -52.88 17.40 -31.55
N LEU A 6 -52.26 18.26 -30.71
CA LEU A 6 -51.12 18.12 -29.76
C LEU A 6 -49.87 18.80 -30.33
N LEU A 7 -49.08 19.41 -29.44
CA LEU A 7 -47.71 19.97 -29.60
C LEU A 7 -47.68 21.39 -30.18
N GLY A 8 -46.91 22.35 -29.70
CA GLY A 8 -45.87 22.52 -28.68
C GLY A 8 -45.54 24.03 -28.77
N THR A 9 -45.13 24.76 -27.74
CA THR A 9 -43.84 24.63 -27.06
C THR A 9 -43.97 25.40 -25.75
N VAL A 10 -43.98 24.68 -24.62
CA VAL A 10 -43.72 25.29 -23.31
C VAL A 10 -42.21 25.58 -23.30
N CYS A 11 -41.86 26.84 -23.08
CA CYS A 11 -40.49 27.25 -22.76
C CYS A 11 -40.02 26.45 -21.54
N VAL A 12 -39.29 25.36 -21.78
CA VAL A 12 -38.46 24.75 -20.77
C VAL A 12 -37.31 25.73 -20.55
N LEU A 13 -37.40 26.49 -19.46
CA LEU A 13 -36.26 27.06 -18.78
C LEU A 13 -35.27 25.92 -18.52
N SER A 14 -34.36 25.70 -19.45
CA SER A 14 -33.10 25.03 -19.18
C SER A 14 -32.30 25.98 -18.30
N ALA A 15 -32.61 25.95 -17.00
CA ALA A 15 -31.58 26.11 -16.00
C ALA A 15 -30.54 25.04 -16.34
N PHE A 16 -29.50 25.45 -17.07
CA PHE A 16 -28.24 24.74 -17.07
C PHE A 16 -27.80 24.76 -15.61
N SER A 17 -28.21 23.71 -14.88
CA SER A 17 -27.49 23.24 -13.72
C SER A 17 -26.05 23.17 -14.20
N SER A 18 -25.25 24.15 -13.81
CA SER A 18 -23.80 24.03 -13.87
C SER A 18 -23.48 22.83 -13.00
N LEU A 19 -23.46 21.65 -13.64
CA LEU A 19 -22.64 20.55 -13.21
C LEU A 19 -21.28 21.18 -13.00
N ALA A 20 -20.97 21.44 -11.72
CA ALA A 20 -19.70 21.95 -11.27
C ALA A 20 -18.66 20.96 -11.79
N HIS A 21 -18.17 21.23 -12.99
CA HIS A 21 -16.97 20.62 -13.50
C HIS A 21 -15.91 21.15 -12.57
N ALA A 22 -15.44 20.29 -11.66
CA ALA A 22 -14.20 20.51 -10.96
C ALA A 22 -13.14 20.75 -12.04
N GLN A 23 -12.84 22.01 -12.29
CA GLN A 23 -11.74 22.35 -13.18
C GLN A 23 -10.48 21.82 -12.50
N PRO A 24 -9.69 20.98 -13.18
CA PRO A 24 -8.39 20.57 -12.66
C PRO A 24 -7.61 21.85 -12.39
N ILE A 25 -7.24 22.07 -11.13
CA ILE A 25 -6.23 23.09 -10.81
C ILE A 25 -4.93 22.53 -11.38
N ASP A 26 -4.21 23.36 -12.14
CA ASP A 26 -3.02 23.05 -12.94
C ASP A 26 -2.10 21.93 -12.41
N ASN A 27 -1.42 21.25 -13.34
CA ASN A 27 -0.28 20.36 -13.08
C ASN A 27 0.76 21.09 -12.23
N THR A 28 0.64 20.92 -10.92
CA THR A 28 1.45 21.63 -9.94
C THR A 28 2.29 20.59 -9.23
N THR A 29 3.60 20.72 -9.39
CA THR A 29 4.56 19.85 -8.74
C THR A 29 4.56 20.19 -7.25
N TYR A 30 4.25 19.20 -6.41
CA TYR A 30 4.47 19.31 -4.97
C TYR A 30 5.87 18.79 -4.63
N LYS A 31 6.56 19.47 -3.73
CA LYS A 31 7.85 19.04 -3.20
C LYS A 31 7.73 18.68 -1.74
N LEU A 32 8.51 17.67 -1.32
CA LEU A 32 8.67 17.34 0.08
C LEU A 32 9.38 18.48 0.80
N LYS A 33 8.68 19.10 1.74
CA LYS A 33 9.19 20.19 2.57
C LYS A 33 9.70 19.67 3.90
N ASP A 34 8.93 18.80 4.54
CA ASP A 34 9.31 18.18 5.81
C ASP A 34 8.57 16.86 6.04
N ILE A 35 9.07 16.10 7.01
CA ILE A 35 8.47 14.88 7.56
C ILE A 35 8.41 15.07 9.07
N TYR A 36 7.23 14.93 9.67
CA TYR A 36 7.06 14.98 11.12
C TYR A 36 6.30 13.75 11.60
N GLY A 37 6.46 13.38 12.86
CA GLY A 37 5.88 12.14 13.38
C GLY A 37 5.93 12.05 14.89
N GLY A 38 5.79 10.84 15.42
CA GLY A 38 5.75 10.59 16.87
C GLY A 38 4.35 10.69 17.50
N PHE A 39 3.31 10.71 16.67
CA PHE A 39 1.91 10.64 17.10
C PHE A 39 1.28 9.32 16.66
N LEU A 40 0.05 9.04 17.12
CA LEU A 40 -0.67 7.82 16.78
C LEU A 40 -1.71 8.06 15.68
N LEU A 41 -1.70 7.20 14.66
CA LEU A 41 -2.77 7.04 13.67
C LEU A 41 -3.27 5.60 13.73
N ASN A 42 -4.55 5.43 14.06
CA ASN A 42 -5.17 4.12 14.27
C ASN A 42 -4.38 3.21 15.24
N LYS A 43 -3.99 3.77 16.40
CA LYS A 43 -3.24 3.10 17.48
C LYS A 43 -1.79 2.70 17.16
N GLU A 44 -1.27 3.09 16.00
CA GLU A 44 0.12 2.86 15.62
C GLU A 44 0.87 4.19 15.46
N THR A 45 2.17 4.18 15.71
CA THR A 45 3.06 5.33 15.47
C THR A 45 3.02 5.73 14.01
N ALA A 46 2.99 7.05 13.74
CA ALA A 46 2.79 7.58 12.41
C ALA A 46 3.71 8.75 12.08
N ALA A 47 3.89 8.96 10.78
CA ALA A 47 4.60 10.08 10.20
C ALA A 47 3.74 10.74 9.12
N THR A 48 3.83 12.06 9.01
CA THR A 48 3.22 12.86 7.97
C THR A 48 4.28 13.48 7.09
N PHE A 49 4.07 13.35 5.78
CA PHE A 49 4.81 14.01 4.73
C PHE A 49 4.11 15.33 4.44
N GLN A 50 4.81 16.44 4.64
CA GLN A 50 4.36 17.75 4.23
C GLN A 50 4.89 18.03 2.83
N LEU A 51 3.98 18.02 1.87
CA LEU A 51 4.26 18.28 0.47
C LEU A 51 3.68 19.66 0.15
N CYS A 52 4.50 20.62 -0.21
CA CYS A 52 4.04 21.97 -0.55
C CYS A 52 4.31 22.26 -2.03
N LYS A 53 3.48 23.09 -2.62
CA LYS A 53 3.63 23.51 -4.01
C LYS A 53 4.93 24.32 -4.16
N GLU A 54 5.69 24.08 -5.24
CA GLU A 54 7.05 24.63 -5.42
C GLU A 54 7.18 26.15 -5.21
N ASN A 55 6.13 26.91 -5.52
CA ASN A 55 6.10 28.37 -5.44
C ASN A 55 5.05 28.91 -4.46
N ASP A 56 4.46 28.03 -3.63
CA ASP A 56 3.40 28.40 -2.69
C ASP A 56 3.51 27.55 -1.42
N ASN A 57 4.06 28.14 -0.37
CA ASN A 57 4.24 27.50 0.93
C ASN A 57 2.93 27.40 1.74
N ASP A 58 1.86 28.05 1.28
CA ASP A 58 0.56 28.05 1.94
C ASP A 58 -0.36 26.97 1.37
N GLN A 59 -0.01 26.39 0.20
CA GLN A 59 -0.68 25.24 -0.40
C GLN A 59 0.11 23.96 -0.13
N CYS A 60 -0.28 23.26 0.94
CA CYS A 60 0.37 22.01 1.34
C CYS A 60 -0.62 20.85 1.44
N LEU A 61 -0.22 19.74 0.82
CA LEU A 61 -0.77 18.41 1.01
C LEU A 61 -0.03 17.74 2.17
N PHE A 62 -0.80 17.27 3.14
CA PHE A 62 -0.33 16.51 4.29
C PHE A 62 -0.78 15.07 4.13
N MET A 63 0.18 14.18 4.01
CA MET A 63 -0.06 12.76 3.79
C MET A 63 0.50 11.97 4.98
N THR A 64 -0.36 11.25 5.69
CA THR A 64 0.01 10.56 6.93
C THR A 64 -0.04 9.05 6.76
N LEU A 65 1.03 8.39 7.20
CA LEU A 65 1.24 6.96 7.16
C LEU A 65 1.55 6.48 8.57
N ASN A 66 0.83 5.48 9.06
CA ASN A 66 1.23 4.79 10.28
C ASN A 66 2.27 3.70 10.00
N HIS A 67 2.72 3.03 11.06
CA HIS A 67 3.70 1.96 11.01
C HIS A 67 3.36 0.91 9.94
N SER A 68 2.15 0.35 9.98
CA SER A 68 1.73 -0.69 9.03
C SER A 68 1.69 -0.18 7.59
N ALA A 69 1.18 1.03 7.34
CA ALA A 69 1.12 1.59 5.99
C ALA A 69 2.52 1.94 5.43
N PHE A 70 3.41 2.48 6.26
CA PHE A 70 4.79 2.74 5.84
C PHE A 70 5.55 1.44 5.60
N ARG A 71 5.28 0.38 6.38
CA ARG A 71 5.89 -0.94 6.19
C ARG A 71 5.52 -1.56 4.84
N ASP A 72 4.27 -1.43 4.44
CA ASP A 72 3.81 -1.87 3.11
C ASP A 72 4.61 -1.10 2.02
N ILE A 73 4.65 0.23 2.07
CA ILE A 73 5.43 1.06 1.13
C ILE A 73 6.92 0.67 1.12
N ALA A 74 7.53 0.51 2.29
CA ALA A 74 8.95 0.18 2.42
C ALA A 74 9.31 -1.17 1.78
N SER A 75 8.33 -1.97 1.38
CA SER A 75 8.52 -3.26 0.74
C SER A 75 7.93 -3.35 -0.65
N GLY A 76 7.84 -2.24 -1.37
CA GLY A 76 7.40 -2.29 -2.76
C GLY A 76 5.89 -2.45 -2.92
N ILE A 77 5.10 -2.31 -1.85
CA ILE A 77 3.64 -2.43 -1.92
C ILE A 77 3.03 -1.04 -2.09
N ASP A 78 2.36 -0.84 -3.23
CA ASP A 78 1.52 0.32 -3.45
C ASP A 78 0.36 0.35 -2.45
N ILE A 79 0.04 1.54 -1.96
CA ILE A 79 -1.07 1.72 -1.03
C ILE A 79 -2.06 2.76 -1.55
N ALA A 80 -3.33 2.51 -1.25
CA ALA A 80 -4.40 3.45 -1.55
C ALA A 80 -5.36 3.55 -0.36
N ASN A 81 -6.00 4.71 -0.26
CA ASN A 81 -7.17 4.92 0.57
C ASN A 81 -8.29 5.52 -0.30
N ILE A 82 -9.27 4.70 -0.63
CA ILE A 82 -10.41 5.04 -1.47
C ILE A 82 -11.64 5.14 -0.57
N LYS A 83 -12.32 6.28 -0.59
CA LYS A 83 -13.48 6.56 0.28
C LYS A 83 -13.21 6.31 1.76
N ASN A 84 -12.00 6.66 2.22
CA ASN A 84 -11.57 6.45 3.61
C ASN A 84 -11.69 4.98 4.09
N ASN A 85 -11.42 4.01 3.20
CA ASN A 85 -11.43 2.57 3.49
C ASN A 85 -10.12 2.05 4.13
N ASN A 86 -9.05 2.83 4.09
CA ASN A 86 -7.75 2.49 4.68
C ASN A 86 -7.31 3.56 5.70
N PRO A 87 -7.79 3.50 6.96
CA PRO A 87 -7.53 4.56 7.94
C PRO A 87 -6.05 4.65 8.37
N ASN A 88 -5.21 3.70 7.98
CA ASN A 88 -3.77 3.68 8.25
C ASN A 88 -2.98 4.60 7.29
N PHE A 89 -3.62 5.04 6.21
CA PHE A 89 -3.06 5.94 5.21
C PHE A 89 -4.07 7.06 4.91
N THR A 90 -3.80 8.28 5.34
CA THR A 90 -4.74 9.40 5.20
C THR A 90 -4.10 10.63 4.58
N GLY A 91 -4.92 11.54 4.06
CA GLY A 91 -4.48 12.76 3.40
C GLY A 91 -5.42 13.93 3.68
N SER A 92 -4.82 15.11 3.82
CA SER A 92 -5.54 16.37 3.85
C SER A 92 -4.75 17.45 3.13
N LEU A 93 -5.43 18.33 2.42
CA LEU A 93 -4.84 19.49 1.78
C LEU A 93 -5.40 20.76 2.40
N TYR A 94 -4.55 21.73 2.63
CA TYR A 94 -4.94 23.10 2.96
C TYR A 94 -4.53 23.98 1.79
N ASP A 95 -5.50 24.68 1.21
CA ASP A 95 -5.29 25.70 0.20
C ASP A 95 -6.08 26.98 0.55
N GLN A 96 -6.03 27.96 -0.34
CA GLN A 96 -6.77 29.21 -0.21
C GLN A 96 -8.30 29.03 -0.21
N LYS A 97 -8.83 27.93 -0.73
CA LYS A 97 -10.26 27.59 -0.79
C LYS A 97 -10.73 26.86 0.47
N GLY A 98 -9.80 26.33 1.27
CA GLY A 98 -10.06 25.75 2.58
C GLY A 98 -9.32 24.43 2.80
N ARG A 99 -9.86 23.61 3.69
CA ARG A 99 -9.33 22.29 3.99
C ARG A 99 -10.07 21.24 3.16
N PHE A 100 -9.35 20.28 2.59
CA PHE A 100 -9.89 19.12 1.87
C PHE A 100 -9.36 17.83 2.51
N THR A 101 -10.20 16.79 2.63
CA THR A 101 -9.84 15.52 3.27
C THR A 101 -10.42 14.32 2.53
N LEU A 102 -10.01 13.11 2.92
CA LEU A 102 -10.72 11.89 2.53
C LEU A 102 -12.12 11.84 3.16
N SER A 103 -13.09 11.33 2.41
CA SER A 103 -14.51 11.24 2.77
C SER A 103 -15.07 9.88 2.38
N LYS A 104 -15.89 9.29 3.26
CA LYS A 104 -16.58 8.01 3.02
C LYS A 104 -17.75 8.15 2.05
N ASP A 105 -18.36 9.33 2.00
CA ASP A 105 -19.62 9.57 1.28
C ASP A 105 -19.40 10.12 -0.13
N SER A 106 -18.14 10.19 -0.55
CA SER A 106 -17.69 10.98 -1.68
C SER A 106 -16.64 10.19 -2.43
N ASP A 107 -16.50 10.41 -3.74
CA ASP A 107 -15.44 9.76 -4.52
C ASP A 107 -14.09 10.41 -4.23
N SER A 108 -13.59 10.21 -3.00
CA SER A 108 -12.28 10.66 -2.57
C SER A 108 -11.29 9.50 -2.64
N ARG A 109 -10.06 9.78 -3.05
CA ARG A 109 -9.01 8.77 -3.16
C ARG A 109 -7.63 9.37 -2.90
N LEU A 110 -6.75 8.59 -2.31
CA LEU A 110 -5.34 8.91 -2.10
C LEU A 110 -4.54 7.68 -2.48
N HIS A 111 -3.53 7.84 -3.33
CA HIS A 111 -2.72 6.73 -3.80
C HIS A 111 -1.25 7.07 -3.70
N PHE A 112 -0.46 6.13 -3.20
CA PHE A 112 0.99 6.20 -3.12
C PHE A 112 1.57 4.98 -3.82
N PHE A 113 2.17 5.22 -4.98
CA PHE A 113 2.72 4.20 -5.85
C PHE A 113 4.24 4.24 -5.82
N ILE A 114 4.89 3.09 -5.94
CA ILE A 114 6.35 3.00 -5.97
C ILE A 114 6.80 2.95 -7.43
N LEU A 115 7.60 3.93 -7.84
CA LEU A 115 8.16 3.98 -9.19
C LEU A 115 9.51 3.25 -9.24
N GLU A 116 10.38 3.56 -8.28
CA GLU A 116 11.72 2.99 -8.16
C GLU A 116 12.03 2.82 -6.67
N GLN A 117 12.69 1.72 -6.31
CA GLN A 117 13.14 1.48 -4.95
C GLN A 117 14.45 0.69 -4.97
N ASP A 118 15.44 1.20 -4.25
CA ASP A 118 16.65 0.47 -3.91
C ASP A 118 16.96 0.59 -2.40
N SER A 119 18.15 0.15 -1.98
CA SER A 119 18.57 0.14 -0.58
C SER A 119 18.69 1.53 0.07
N ASN A 120 18.86 2.58 -0.73
CA ASN A 120 19.19 3.94 -0.30
C ASN A 120 18.23 4.99 -0.89
N HIS A 121 17.37 4.60 -1.80
CA HIS A 121 16.53 5.51 -2.58
C HIS A 121 15.13 4.93 -2.74
N MET A 122 14.13 5.79 -2.61
CA MET A 122 12.76 5.43 -2.92
C MET A 122 12.10 6.58 -3.66
N LYS A 123 11.67 6.32 -4.89
CA LYS A 123 10.94 7.26 -5.72
C LYS A 123 9.51 6.79 -5.85
N VAL A 124 8.60 7.66 -5.48
CA VAL A 124 7.18 7.35 -5.30
C VAL A 124 6.34 8.35 -6.04
N MET A 125 5.20 7.92 -6.53
CA MET A 125 4.21 8.75 -7.18
C MET A 125 2.98 8.85 -6.29
N LEU A 126 2.60 10.09 -5.96
CA LEU A 126 1.42 10.40 -5.17
C LEU A 126 0.34 11.01 -6.06
N SER A 127 -0.89 10.54 -5.93
CA SER A 127 -2.06 11.21 -6.49
C SER A 127 -3.19 11.29 -5.47
N ALA A 128 -4.01 12.34 -5.56
CA ALA A 128 -5.10 12.53 -4.63
C ALA A 128 -6.33 13.16 -5.29
N GLN A 129 -7.51 12.78 -4.81
CA GLN A 129 -8.78 13.46 -5.01
C GLN A 129 -9.41 13.61 -3.64
N LEU A 130 -9.37 14.81 -3.07
CA LEU A 130 -9.82 15.08 -1.71
C LEU A 130 -11.12 15.90 -1.76
N ALA A 131 -12.05 15.59 -0.88
CA ALA A 131 -13.34 16.25 -0.80
C ALA A 131 -13.28 17.42 0.21
N ALA A 132 -14.01 18.49 -0.06
CA ALA A 132 -14.28 19.50 0.96
C ALA A 132 -15.12 18.85 2.09
N PRO A 133 -14.90 19.25 3.36
CA PRO A 133 -15.74 18.85 4.47
C PRO A 133 -17.20 19.14 4.16
N LYS A 134 -18.08 18.15 4.38
CA LYS A 134 -19.52 18.39 4.33
C LYS A 134 -19.89 19.36 5.45
N THR A 135 -20.35 20.55 5.06
CA THR A 135 -20.98 21.50 6.00
C THR A 135 -22.50 21.40 5.99
N ASP A 136 -23.08 20.74 4.97
CA ASP A 136 -24.51 20.60 4.74
C ASP A 136 -24.77 19.40 3.81
N ASP A 137 -25.73 18.54 4.14
CA ASP A 137 -26.07 17.32 3.37
C ASP A 137 -26.70 17.62 2.00
N ALA A 138 -27.25 18.83 1.83
CA ALA A 138 -27.90 19.25 0.58
C ALA A 138 -26.95 19.81 -0.49
N LYS A 139 -25.68 20.08 -0.16
CA LYS A 139 -24.74 20.72 -1.09
C LYS A 139 -23.93 19.71 -1.89
N ALA A 140 -23.73 20.00 -3.18
CA ALA A 140 -22.81 19.27 -4.03
C ALA A 140 -21.41 19.29 -3.42
N VAL A 141 -20.78 18.11 -3.30
CA VAL A 141 -19.45 17.96 -2.70
C VAL A 141 -18.40 18.51 -3.68
N ASN A 142 -17.68 19.54 -3.25
CA ASN A 142 -16.53 20.06 -3.98
C ASN A 142 -15.31 19.14 -3.77
N TYR A 143 -14.48 18.99 -4.79
CA TYR A 143 -13.24 18.22 -4.73
C TYR A 143 -12.06 19.04 -5.22
N ILE A 144 -10.88 18.70 -4.71
CA ILE A 144 -9.61 19.06 -5.32
C ILE A 144 -8.94 17.79 -5.84
N LYS A 145 -8.39 17.87 -7.05
CA LYS A 145 -7.60 16.80 -7.64
C LYS A 145 -6.16 17.26 -7.73
N ILE A 146 -5.27 16.43 -7.20
CA ILE A 146 -3.83 16.59 -7.30
C ILE A 146 -3.37 15.57 -8.33
N SER A 147 -2.90 16.05 -9.48
CA SER A 147 -2.25 15.22 -10.49
C SER A 147 -1.07 14.48 -9.89
N SER A 148 -0.72 13.34 -10.50
CA SER A 148 0.41 12.52 -10.08
C SER A 148 1.68 13.36 -9.90
N THR A 149 2.15 13.46 -8.66
CA THR A 149 3.41 14.10 -8.29
C THR A 149 4.41 13.03 -7.91
N THR A 150 5.63 13.15 -8.42
CA THR A 150 6.74 12.29 -8.00
C THR A 150 7.45 12.91 -6.81
N ILE A 151 7.69 12.09 -5.79
CA ILE A 151 8.45 12.45 -4.60
C ILE A 151 9.68 11.54 -4.58
N ASP A 152 10.82 12.15 -4.31
CA ASP A 152 12.09 11.47 -4.23
C ASP A 152 12.54 11.45 -2.77
N LEU A 153 12.57 10.27 -2.15
CA LEU A 153 12.95 10.09 -0.75
C LEU A 153 14.42 9.71 -0.66
N THR A 154 15.20 10.62 -0.10
CA THR A 154 16.64 10.41 0.12
C THR A 154 16.88 9.37 1.24
N PRO A 155 18.09 8.81 1.37
CA PRO A 155 18.40 7.91 2.48
C PRO A 155 18.09 8.53 3.85
N LYS A 156 18.38 9.83 4.00
CA LYS A 156 18.11 10.59 5.22
C LYS A 156 16.61 10.69 5.52
N ASP A 157 15.77 10.87 4.50
CA ASP A 157 14.32 10.92 4.67
C ASP A 157 13.78 9.56 5.09
N LEU A 158 14.24 8.49 4.44
CA LEU A 158 13.86 7.12 4.78
C LEU A 158 14.24 6.76 6.22
N ASP A 159 15.44 7.11 6.66
CA ASP A 159 15.88 6.88 8.04
C ASP A 159 15.08 7.71 9.05
N LYS A 160 14.77 8.97 8.70
CA LYS A 160 13.89 9.82 9.50
C LYS A 160 12.50 9.20 9.65
N ILE A 161 11.89 8.71 8.57
CA ILE A 161 10.55 8.09 8.63
C ILE A 161 10.59 6.81 9.47
N LYS A 162 11.55 5.92 9.22
CA LYS A 162 11.73 4.68 10.00
C LYS A 162 11.81 4.98 11.50
N SER A 163 12.61 5.97 11.88
CA SER A 163 12.72 6.43 13.27
C SER A 163 11.38 6.96 13.81
N LEU A 164 10.64 7.75 13.04
CA LEU A 164 9.37 8.37 13.48
C LEU A 164 8.24 7.35 13.61
N VAL A 165 8.16 6.35 12.72
CA VAL A 165 7.14 5.31 12.77
C VAL A 165 7.51 4.14 13.68
N GLY A 166 8.64 4.22 14.39
CA GLY A 166 9.08 3.18 15.31
C GLY A 166 9.50 1.89 14.60
N ILE A 167 9.84 1.95 13.32
CA ILE A 167 10.56 0.85 12.66
C ILE A 167 11.98 0.93 13.20
N SER A 168 12.31 0.00 14.09
CA SER A 168 13.60 0.01 14.76
C SER A 168 14.72 -0.13 13.74
N LEU A 169 15.56 0.89 13.61
CA LEU A 169 16.79 0.84 12.82
C LEU A 169 17.82 -0.13 13.44
N ASP A 170 17.68 -0.42 14.74
CA ASP A 170 18.70 -1.11 15.54
C ASP A 170 18.18 -2.39 16.24
N GLY A 171 16.86 -2.56 16.35
CA GLY A 171 16.23 -3.33 17.43
C GLY A 171 16.16 -4.83 17.26
N LYS A 172 16.40 -5.37 16.06
CA LYS A 172 16.49 -6.83 15.85
C LYS A 172 17.79 -7.29 15.20
N LEU A 173 18.63 -6.35 14.76
CA LEU A 173 20.02 -6.63 14.38
C LEU A 173 20.74 -7.40 15.49
N LYS A 174 20.61 -7.01 16.76
CA LYS A 174 21.25 -7.73 17.87
C LYS A 174 20.80 -9.19 18.01
N LYS A 175 19.55 -9.52 17.66
CA LYS A 175 19.02 -10.89 17.77
C LYS A 175 19.62 -11.83 16.72
N PHE A 176 19.96 -11.31 15.55
CA PHE A 176 20.39 -12.11 14.39
C PHE A 176 21.85 -11.85 13.95
N ARG A 177 22.55 -10.90 14.60
CA ARG A 177 23.96 -10.56 14.32
C ARG A 177 24.88 -11.78 14.32
N ASN A 178 24.59 -12.77 15.16
CA ASN A 178 25.43 -13.96 15.33
C ASN A 178 25.12 -15.08 14.33
N LEU A 179 24.02 -14.98 13.57
CA LEU A 179 23.72 -15.97 12.53
C LEU A 179 24.54 -15.65 11.28
N SER A 180 25.05 -16.64 10.56
CA SER A 180 25.50 -16.48 9.18
C SER A 180 24.33 -16.15 8.24
N ASP A 181 24.63 -15.82 6.97
CA ASP A 181 23.58 -15.59 5.95
C ASP A 181 22.64 -16.78 5.81
N CYS A 182 23.20 -17.98 5.66
CA CYS A 182 22.40 -19.20 5.47
C CYS A 182 21.60 -19.58 6.72
N GLU A 183 22.12 -19.32 7.92
CA GLU A 183 21.36 -19.59 9.16
C GLU A 183 20.18 -18.62 9.32
N LEU A 184 20.36 -17.34 8.98
CA LEU A 184 19.28 -16.37 8.99
C LEU A 184 18.24 -16.68 7.89
N ALA A 185 18.70 -16.97 6.67
CA ALA A 185 17.83 -17.37 5.56
C ALA A 185 17.05 -18.66 5.89
N GLY A 186 17.71 -19.68 6.44
CA GLY A 186 17.05 -20.92 6.85
C GLY A 186 16.00 -20.68 7.93
N LYS A 187 16.31 -19.87 8.94
CA LYS A 187 15.34 -19.48 9.98
C LYS A 187 14.12 -18.78 9.37
N MET A 188 14.35 -17.84 8.48
CA MET A 188 13.30 -17.10 7.79
C MET A 188 12.45 -18.04 6.92
N TYR A 189 13.06 -18.96 6.18
CA TYR A 189 12.36 -19.96 5.37
C TYR A 189 11.40 -20.79 6.23
N TYR A 190 11.89 -21.37 7.33
CA TYR A 190 11.09 -22.20 8.23
C TYR A 190 9.94 -21.45 8.91
N GLU A 191 10.14 -20.17 9.26
CA GLU A 191 9.09 -19.38 9.91
C GLU A 191 8.02 -18.89 8.91
N ILE A 192 8.37 -18.69 7.64
CA ILE A 192 7.43 -18.27 6.59
C ILE A 192 6.65 -19.45 6.00
N GLN A 193 7.28 -20.63 5.90
CA GLN A 193 6.73 -21.80 5.22
C GLN A 193 5.30 -22.20 5.64
N PRO A 194 4.90 -22.21 6.94
CA PRO A 194 3.53 -22.52 7.33
C PRO A 194 2.50 -21.55 6.72
N LEU A 195 2.88 -20.28 6.58
CA LEU A 195 2.01 -19.25 6.00
C LEU A 195 1.84 -19.50 4.50
N ILE A 196 2.92 -19.83 3.80
CA ILE A 196 2.90 -20.19 2.37
C ILE A 196 2.03 -21.42 2.13
N TYR A 197 2.18 -22.46 2.95
CA TYR A 197 1.36 -23.65 2.86
C TYR A 197 -0.14 -23.31 2.97
N ALA A 198 -0.51 -22.46 3.94
CA ALA A 198 -1.89 -22.01 4.10
C ALA A 198 -2.40 -21.21 2.89
N VAL A 199 -1.55 -20.37 2.28
CA VAL A 199 -1.87 -19.67 1.03
C VAL A 199 -2.10 -20.65 -0.12
N GLY A 200 -1.23 -21.66 -0.26
CA GLY A 200 -1.35 -22.70 -1.29
C GLY A 200 -2.64 -23.54 -1.15
N VAL A 201 -3.03 -23.89 0.08
CA VAL A 201 -4.32 -24.55 0.36
C VAL A 201 -5.48 -23.64 -0.05
N THR A 202 -5.42 -22.36 0.31
CA THR A 202 -6.45 -21.36 -0.01
C THR A 202 -6.61 -21.20 -1.53
N TYR A 203 -5.50 -21.17 -2.26
CA TYR A 203 -5.47 -21.13 -3.72
C TYR A 203 -6.04 -22.41 -4.34
N LYS A 204 -5.61 -23.58 -3.88
CA LYS A 204 -5.99 -24.88 -4.45
C LYS A 204 -7.47 -25.19 -4.33
N TYR A 205 -8.09 -24.83 -3.21
CA TYR A 205 -9.45 -25.26 -2.89
C TYR A 205 -10.53 -24.21 -3.22
N ASN A 206 -10.22 -23.18 -4.00
CA ASN A 206 -11.17 -22.15 -4.47
C ASN A 206 -12.16 -21.71 -3.38
N VAL A 207 -11.61 -21.18 -2.29
CA VAL A 207 -12.42 -20.79 -1.12
C VAL A 207 -13.38 -19.65 -1.45
N THR A 208 -14.56 -19.64 -0.84
CA THR A 208 -15.51 -18.52 -0.96
C THR A 208 -14.93 -17.21 -0.43
N GLU A 209 -15.41 -16.06 -0.93
CA GLU A 209 -14.98 -14.73 -0.46
C GLU A 209 -15.08 -14.56 1.06
N ARG A 210 -16.17 -15.05 1.67
CA ARG A 210 -16.34 -14.99 3.12
C ARG A 210 -15.27 -15.82 3.84
N ALA A 211 -15.00 -17.03 3.38
CA ALA A 211 -13.99 -17.90 3.98
C ALA A 211 -12.57 -17.31 3.82
N PHE A 212 -12.27 -16.77 2.64
CA PHE A 212 -11.01 -16.09 2.35
C PHE A 212 -10.80 -14.90 3.29
N ASN A 213 -11.77 -13.99 3.38
CA ASN A 213 -11.67 -12.79 4.22
C ASN A 213 -11.52 -13.15 5.71
N ASN A 214 -12.24 -14.16 6.19
CA ASN A 214 -12.12 -14.65 7.57
C ASN A 214 -10.72 -15.21 7.84
N TRP A 215 -10.20 -16.08 6.97
CA TRP A 215 -8.85 -16.61 7.09
C TRP A 215 -7.79 -15.50 7.03
N LYS A 216 -7.94 -14.57 6.07
CA LYS A 216 -7.01 -13.45 5.89
C LYS A 216 -6.90 -12.58 7.13
N GLN A 217 -8.02 -12.27 7.78
CA GLN A 217 -8.06 -11.44 8.97
C GLN A 217 -7.61 -12.18 10.23
N SER A 218 -8.01 -13.44 10.40
CA SER A 218 -7.76 -14.19 11.64
C SER A 218 -6.41 -14.90 11.69
N GLN A 219 -5.85 -15.29 10.54
CA GLN A 219 -4.63 -16.10 10.47
C GLN A 219 -3.53 -15.43 9.67
N PHE A 220 -3.82 -15.01 8.42
CA PHE A 220 -2.77 -14.50 7.53
C PHE A 220 -2.21 -13.17 8.02
N THR A 221 -3.05 -12.14 8.19
CA THR A 221 -2.63 -10.78 8.54
C THR A 221 -1.82 -10.74 9.85
N PRO A 222 -2.27 -11.39 10.95
CA PRO A 222 -1.49 -11.41 12.20
C PRO A 222 -0.13 -12.10 12.05
N SER A 223 -0.09 -13.28 11.40
CA SER A 223 1.14 -14.05 11.23
C SER A 223 2.14 -13.35 10.31
N TYR A 224 1.65 -12.82 9.19
CA TYR A 224 2.44 -12.02 8.25
C TYR A 224 3.02 -10.79 8.95
N THR A 225 2.20 -10.05 9.71
CA THR A 225 2.64 -8.88 10.48
C THR A 225 3.76 -9.23 11.46
N ALA A 226 3.63 -10.33 12.21
CA ALA A 226 4.65 -10.77 13.17
C ALA A 226 5.99 -11.15 12.50
N LEU A 227 5.94 -11.77 11.32
CA LEU A 227 7.13 -12.07 10.51
C LEU A 227 7.78 -10.78 10.02
N ARG A 228 7.00 -9.87 9.45
CA ARG A 228 7.47 -8.56 8.98
C ARG A 228 8.11 -7.74 10.10
N ASP A 229 7.48 -7.66 11.26
CA ASP A 229 8.07 -7.00 12.44
C ASP A 229 9.42 -7.59 12.83
N THR A 230 9.63 -8.88 12.53
CA THR A 230 10.87 -9.61 12.84
C THR A 230 11.97 -9.37 11.82
N TYR A 231 11.63 -9.36 10.53
CA TYR A 231 12.60 -9.39 9.43
C TYR A 231 12.81 -8.04 8.73
N ASP A 232 11.84 -7.13 8.74
CA ASP A 232 11.98 -5.79 8.14
C ASP A 232 13.07 -4.93 8.80
N PRO A 233 13.28 -4.99 10.13
CA PRO A 233 14.34 -4.22 10.80
C PRO A 233 15.77 -4.70 10.49
N ILE A 234 15.94 -5.82 9.78
CA ILE A 234 17.27 -6.38 9.51
C ILE A 234 17.95 -5.54 8.42
N ASN A 235 19.15 -5.04 8.71
CA ASN A 235 19.97 -4.39 7.70
C ASN A 235 20.65 -5.44 6.82
N TYR A 236 20.07 -5.67 5.64
CA TYR A 236 20.62 -6.58 4.63
C TYR A 236 21.77 -5.98 3.80
N ASN A 237 22.17 -4.72 4.06
CA ASN A 237 23.24 -4.04 3.31
C ASN A 237 24.65 -4.49 3.72
N HIS A 238 24.79 -5.30 4.77
CA HIS A 238 26.07 -5.98 4.99
C HIS A 238 26.32 -6.99 3.86
N SER A 239 27.53 -6.96 3.29
CA SER A 239 27.92 -7.76 2.12
C SER A 239 27.78 -9.27 2.32
N ASP A 240 27.57 -9.72 3.55
CA ASP A 240 27.38 -11.10 4.01
C ASP A 240 25.90 -11.52 4.16
N ARG A 241 24.90 -10.73 3.71
CA ARG A 241 23.45 -11.03 3.88
C ARG A 241 22.66 -11.20 2.58
N LYS A 242 23.33 -11.56 1.49
CA LYS A 242 22.73 -11.63 0.13
C LYS A 242 21.61 -12.66 0.01
N ILE A 243 21.76 -13.83 0.64
CA ILE A 243 20.79 -14.92 0.56
C ILE A 243 19.56 -14.60 1.40
N SER A 244 19.77 -14.11 2.64
CA SER A 244 18.70 -13.66 3.51
C SER A 244 17.90 -12.52 2.89
N LYS A 245 18.59 -11.57 2.23
CA LYS A 245 17.93 -10.50 1.47
C LYS A 245 17.06 -11.07 0.35
N HIS A 246 17.61 -12.01 -0.41
CA HIS A 246 16.90 -12.61 -1.53
C HIS A 246 15.62 -13.31 -1.07
N LEU A 247 15.69 -14.06 0.04
CA LEU A 247 14.55 -14.74 0.63
C LEU A 247 13.54 -13.72 1.22
N TYR A 248 14.00 -12.67 1.89
CA TYR A 248 13.12 -11.63 2.40
C TYR A 248 12.30 -10.97 1.26
N ASP A 249 12.98 -10.47 0.22
CA ASP A 249 12.34 -9.75 -0.89
C ASP A 249 11.44 -10.69 -1.74
N ASN A 250 11.91 -11.90 -2.03
CA ASN A 250 11.24 -12.77 -3.02
C ASN A 250 10.38 -13.87 -2.38
N TYR A 251 10.43 -14.04 -1.06
CA TYR A 251 9.63 -15.02 -0.32
C TYR A 251 8.64 -14.31 0.62
N LEU A 252 9.14 -13.55 1.61
CA LEU A 252 8.25 -12.88 2.58
C LEU A 252 7.42 -11.77 1.92
N VAL A 253 8.07 -10.82 1.25
CA VAL A 253 7.37 -9.68 0.63
C VAL A 253 6.44 -10.14 -0.49
N THR A 254 6.91 -11.07 -1.33
CA THR A 254 6.14 -11.60 -2.46
C THR A 254 4.88 -12.35 -2.00
N LEU A 255 4.90 -13.01 -0.84
CA LEU A 255 3.73 -13.71 -0.28
C LEU A 255 2.52 -12.78 -0.08
N TYR A 256 2.73 -11.52 0.30
CA TYR A 256 1.63 -10.56 0.42
C TYR A 256 0.99 -10.23 -0.91
N HIS A 257 1.80 -10.04 -1.95
CA HIS A 257 1.30 -9.79 -3.31
C HIS A 257 0.48 -10.96 -3.83
N LEU A 258 0.92 -12.20 -3.56
CA LEU A 258 0.15 -13.40 -3.88
C LEU A 258 -1.22 -13.41 -3.19
N VAL A 259 -1.29 -13.05 -1.90
CA VAL A 259 -2.58 -12.94 -1.18
C VAL A 259 -3.46 -11.80 -1.70
N LYS A 260 -2.87 -10.71 -2.20
CA LYS A 260 -3.62 -9.64 -2.85
C LYS A 260 -4.20 -10.06 -4.20
N GLU A 261 -3.47 -10.86 -4.98
CA GLU A 261 -4.01 -11.42 -6.21
C GLU A 261 -5.10 -12.45 -5.94
N LEU A 262 -4.94 -13.31 -4.94
CA LEU A 262 -6.00 -14.21 -4.46
C LEU A 262 -7.26 -13.44 -4.05
N GLU A 263 -7.10 -12.33 -3.35
CA GLU A 263 -8.24 -11.48 -2.98
C GLU A 263 -8.98 -10.95 -4.21
N SER A 264 -8.25 -10.57 -5.26
CA SER A 264 -8.82 -10.11 -6.53
C SER A 264 -9.51 -11.26 -7.29
N ASP A 265 -8.88 -12.43 -7.35
CA ASP A 265 -9.44 -13.63 -7.98
C ASP A 265 -10.78 -14.02 -7.34
N VAL A 266 -10.80 -14.14 -6.01
CA VAL A 266 -12.02 -14.51 -5.26
C VAL A 266 -13.13 -13.46 -5.38
N LYS A 267 -12.79 -12.18 -5.62
CA LYS A 267 -13.77 -11.09 -5.82
C LYS A 267 -14.32 -11.00 -7.23
N SER A 268 -13.54 -11.38 -8.24
CA SER A 268 -13.82 -11.04 -9.65
C SER A 268 -13.69 -12.18 -10.64
N ASN A 269 -13.45 -13.42 -10.18
CA ASN A 269 -13.11 -14.59 -11.00
C ASN A 269 -11.95 -14.28 -11.97
N TYR A 270 -10.99 -13.48 -11.51
CA TYR A 270 -9.82 -13.08 -12.28
C TYR A 270 -8.76 -14.17 -12.20
N VAL A 271 -8.44 -14.79 -13.34
CA VAL A 271 -7.39 -15.82 -13.41
C VAL A 271 -6.06 -15.24 -12.90
N MET A 272 -5.59 -15.77 -11.78
CA MET A 272 -4.33 -15.36 -11.16
C MET A 272 -3.15 -15.50 -12.13
N ASP A 273 -2.30 -14.48 -12.15
CA ASP A 273 -1.00 -14.51 -12.82
C ASP A 273 0.01 -15.25 -11.94
N ARG A 274 0.63 -16.32 -12.46
CA ARG A 274 1.58 -17.14 -11.67
C ARG A 274 2.89 -16.42 -11.33
N LYS A 275 3.11 -15.19 -11.83
CA LYS A 275 4.36 -14.45 -11.63
C LYS A 275 4.87 -14.38 -10.19
N TYR A 276 3.99 -14.29 -9.18
CA TYR A 276 4.42 -14.23 -7.78
C TYR A 276 4.74 -15.60 -7.21
N ALA A 277 4.00 -16.64 -7.61
CA ALA A 277 4.35 -18.02 -7.28
C ALA A 277 5.71 -18.40 -7.90
N ASP A 278 5.95 -18.04 -9.15
CA ASP A 278 7.21 -18.29 -9.87
C ASP A 278 8.39 -17.55 -9.20
N LYS A 279 8.17 -16.30 -8.74
CA LYS A 279 9.18 -15.54 -7.98
C LYS A 279 9.54 -16.22 -6.66
N MET A 280 8.55 -16.77 -5.95
CA MET A 280 8.77 -17.49 -4.70
C MET A 280 9.49 -18.82 -4.93
N GLU A 281 9.17 -19.56 -5.99
CA GLU A 281 9.85 -20.80 -6.38
C GLU A 281 11.31 -20.54 -6.77
N LEU A 282 11.57 -19.46 -7.50
CA LEU A 282 12.94 -19.03 -7.82
C LEU A 282 13.74 -18.69 -6.55
N ALA A 283 13.11 -18.02 -5.58
CA ALA A 283 13.73 -17.69 -4.31
C ALA A 283 14.10 -18.95 -3.51
N GLU A 284 13.18 -19.91 -3.45
CA GLU A 284 13.37 -21.22 -2.83
C GLU A 284 14.51 -22.01 -3.50
N THR A 285 14.56 -22.01 -4.84
CA THR A 285 15.62 -22.66 -5.61
C THR A 285 16.99 -22.02 -5.36
N LYS A 286 17.07 -20.69 -5.34
CA LYS A 286 18.31 -19.95 -5.06
C LYS A 286 18.80 -20.17 -3.62
N TYR A 287 17.90 -20.19 -2.65
CA TYR A 287 18.24 -20.53 -1.28
C TYR A 287 18.77 -21.96 -1.17
N THR A 288 18.08 -22.93 -1.77
CA THR A 288 18.46 -24.35 -1.72
C THR A 288 19.81 -24.62 -2.37
N SER A 289 20.07 -24.00 -3.53
CA SER A 289 21.36 -24.12 -4.22
C SER A 289 22.51 -23.44 -3.47
N ALA A 290 22.24 -22.35 -2.76
CA ALA A 290 23.27 -21.61 -2.02
C ALA A 290 23.54 -22.15 -0.59
N CYS A 291 22.52 -22.68 0.10
CA CYS A 291 22.61 -23.09 1.50
C CYS A 291 22.42 -24.61 1.74
N GLY A 292 22.10 -25.38 0.70
CA GLY A 292 22.20 -26.85 0.72
C GLY A 292 21.12 -27.62 1.49
N TYR A 293 19.95 -27.03 1.79
CA TYR A 293 18.89 -27.73 2.55
C TYR A 293 17.46 -27.33 2.15
N ILE A 294 16.59 -28.33 1.89
CA ILE A 294 15.16 -28.26 2.22
C ILE A 294 14.76 -29.56 2.95
N LYS A 295 14.13 -29.42 4.12
CA LYS A 295 13.14 -30.39 4.61
C LYS A 295 11.89 -29.61 5.02
N GLY A 296 10.95 -29.47 4.10
CA GLY A 296 9.65 -28.85 4.31
C GLY A 296 8.87 -28.79 2.98
N PRO A 297 7.53 -28.68 3.02
CA PRO A 297 6.70 -28.61 1.81
C PRO A 297 7.00 -27.33 1.02
N SER A 298 7.46 -27.49 -0.23
CA SER A 298 7.64 -26.42 -1.20
C SER A 298 6.30 -26.04 -1.86
N LEU A 299 6.21 -24.83 -2.43
CA LEU A 299 5.05 -24.42 -3.24
C LEU A 299 4.82 -25.39 -4.43
N THR A 300 5.91 -25.94 -4.98
CA THR A 300 5.88 -26.96 -6.05
C THR A 300 5.12 -28.22 -5.66
N SER A 301 5.21 -28.67 -4.42
CA SER A 301 4.44 -29.84 -3.93
C SER A 301 2.93 -29.63 -3.87
N LEU A 302 2.45 -28.38 -3.99
CA LEU A 302 1.04 -28.03 -3.94
C LEU A 302 0.43 -27.74 -5.33
N THR A 303 1.25 -27.49 -6.35
CA THR A 303 0.82 -27.18 -7.72
C THR A 303 0.86 -28.35 -8.70
N GLU A 304 1.38 -29.52 -8.31
CA GLU A 304 1.52 -30.70 -9.18
C GLU A 304 0.26 -31.59 -9.32
N TYR A 305 -0.92 -31.14 -8.87
CA TYR A 305 -2.20 -31.83 -9.07
C TYR A 305 -3.39 -30.87 -9.16
#